data_AF-A0A3D1ZQU4-F1
#
_entry.id   AF-A0A3D1ZQU4-F1
#
_cell.length_a   1.000
_cell.length_b   1.000
_cell.length_c   1.000
_cell.angle_alpha   90.00
_cell.angle_beta   90.00
_cell.angle_gamma   90.00
#
_symmetry.space_group_name_H-M   'P 1'
#
loop_
_entity.id
_entity.type
_entity.pdbx_description
1 polymer ?
#
loop_
_entity_poly.entity_id
_entity_poly.type
_entity_poly.pdbx_seq_one_letter_code
_entity_poly.pdbx_strand_id
1 'polypeptide(L)'
;VKGVLDQGYWPDGLMTAPDDEALIRDIEAMKKAGFNMLRKHIKIESSRWYYHCDRLGMLVWQDAVSGGGVDGEYNAWATNRKPTLIRSTWNKFRDDTAEHFAALGADDPIYRRDWSRMCDAMVHMLGGHPSIVTWTLFNEGWGQFDACDAAERIHALDPTRPIDATSGWYDQRCGDFHSVHNYFRPLEIYPDKAPLRGYVAEFEKRHRRNRRAANYTVLPVARHGARAFVISEFGGLAQLVPEHAEVSRAYGYGEYDSIDDWRAAVRSALASAAALEVRGLAGYVYTQVSDVEEELNGLLTYDRRVNKFVG
;
A
#
# COMPACT_ATOMS: atom_id res chain seq x y z
N VAL A 1 12.76 0.05 -1.92
CA VAL A 1 12.18 0.70 -0.71
C VAL A 1 11.71 -0.37 0.26
N LYS A 2 11.90 -0.17 1.58
CA LYS A 2 11.47 -1.10 2.64
C LYS A 2 10.38 -0.43 3.46
N GLY A 3 9.13 -0.72 3.13
CA GLY A 3 7.94 -0.12 3.70
C GLY A 3 7.30 -0.95 4.80
N VAL A 4 6.53 -0.28 5.65
CA VAL A 4 5.58 -0.87 6.59
C VAL A 4 4.27 -0.08 6.55
N LEU A 5 3.15 -0.78 6.64
CA LEU A 5 1.81 -0.19 6.56
C LEU A 5 1.48 0.51 7.88
N ASP A 6 1.01 1.76 7.81
CA ASP A 6 0.61 2.57 8.95
C ASP A 6 -0.85 3.02 8.79
N GLN A 7 -1.76 2.41 9.57
CA GLN A 7 -3.17 2.77 9.57
C GLN A 7 -3.46 4.02 10.42
N GLY A 8 -2.57 4.40 11.34
CA GLY A 8 -2.74 5.58 12.18
C GLY A 8 -3.89 5.49 13.20
N TYR A 9 -4.19 4.29 13.70
CA TYR A 9 -5.14 4.05 14.80
C TYR A 9 -4.46 4.08 16.16
N TRP A 10 -5.16 4.58 17.17
CA TRP A 10 -4.71 4.79 18.55
C TRP A 10 -5.79 4.33 19.53
N PRO A 11 -5.44 3.67 20.64
CA PRO A 11 -6.41 3.12 21.58
C PRO A 11 -7.35 4.16 22.18
N ASP A 12 -6.84 5.33 22.56
CA ASP A 12 -7.64 6.35 23.25
C ASP A 12 -8.33 7.32 22.27
N GLY A 13 -7.72 7.57 21.12
CA GLY A 13 -8.12 8.62 20.17
C GLY A 13 -8.62 8.12 18.83
N LEU A 14 -8.64 6.79 18.62
CA LEU A 14 -8.89 6.12 17.34
C LEU A 14 -8.02 6.74 16.24
N MET A 15 -8.55 7.67 15.47
CA MET A 15 -7.83 8.32 14.37
C MET A 15 -6.91 9.47 14.80
N THR A 16 -6.81 9.76 16.10
CA THR A 16 -6.02 10.90 16.62
C THR A 16 -4.92 10.42 17.56
N ALA A 17 -3.68 10.76 17.24
CA ALA A 17 -2.55 10.50 18.13
C ALA A 17 -2.62 11.36 19.40
N PRO A 18 -2.15 10.86 20.56
CA PRO A 18 -2.23 11.60 21.82
C PRO A 18 -1.29 12.82 21.86
N ASP A 19 -0.08 12.71 21.29
CA ASP A 19 0.95 13.75 21.30
C ASP A 19 1.99 13.56 20.16
N ASP A 20 2.93 14.50 20.03
CA ASP A 20 4.01 14.41 19.04
C ASP A 20 4.98 13.28 19.35
N GLU A 21 5.23 13.04 20.63
CA GLU A 21 6.13 12.01 21.11
C GLU A 21 5.65 10.62 20.68
N ALA A 22 4.34 10.39 20.63
CA ALA A 22 3.74 9.16 20.11
C ALA A 22 4.00 9.01 18.60
N LEU A 23 3.77 10.06 17.81
CA LEU A 23 4.06 10.06 16.37
C LEU A 23 5.55 9.77 16.11
N ILE A 24 6.44 10.46 16.84
CA ILE A 24 7.90 10.29 16.71
C ILE A 24 8.31 8.87 17.11
N ARG A 25 7.75 8.32 18.20
CA ARG A 25 8.06 6.96 18.66
C ARG A 25 7.77 5.90 17.60
N ASP A 26 6.61 5.96 16.95
CA ASP A 26 6.25 5.01 15.89
C ASP A 26 7.21 5.13 14.69
N ILE A 27 7.50 6.35 14.24
CA ILE A 27 8.45 6.60 13.12
C ILE A 27 9.84 6.07 13.47
N GLU A 28 10.37 6.40 14.66
CA GLU A 28 11.69 5.96 15.09
C GLU A 28 11.77 4.44 15.30
N ALA A 29 10.72 3.82 15.84
CA ALA A 29 10.66 2.38 16.02
C ALA A 29 10.79 1.67 14.67
N MET A 30 10.07 2.15 13.65
CA MET A 30 10.14 1.57 12.30
C MET A 30 11.49 1.81 11.62
N LYS A 31 12.11 2.98 11.83
CA LYS A 31 13.49 3.21 11.37
C LYS A 31 14.48 2.26 12.04
N LYS A 32 14.38 2.07 13.36
CA LYS A 32 15.23 1.14 14.12
C LYS A 32 15.03 -0.31 13.67
N ALA A 33 13.82 -0.67 13.26
CA ALA A 33 13.49 -1.96 12.68
C ALA A 33 14.00 -2.15 11.23
N GLY A 34 14.61 -1.12 10.62
CA GLY A 34 15.22 -1.18 9.30
C GLY A 34 14.31 -0.79 8.13
N PHE A 35 13.12 -0.26 8.42
CA PHE A 35 12.23 0.34 7.42
C PHE A 35 12.66 1.76 7.10
N ASN A 36 12.39 2.20 5.87
CA ASN A 36 12.65 3.56 5.41
C ASN A 36 11.45 4.21 4.74
N MET A 37 10.29 3.55 4.77
CA MET A 37 9.04 4.09 4.25
C MET A 37 7.86 3.67 5.14
N LEU A 38 6.92 4.58 5.36
CA LEU A 38 5.60 4.32 5.91
C LEU A 38 4.55 4.48 4.81
N ARG A 39 3.69 3.49 4.62
CA ARG A 39 2.52 3.63 3.76
C ARG A 39 1.33 4.02 4.62
N LYS A 40 0.90 5.27 4.53
CA LYS A 40 -0.27 5.76 5.26
C LYS A 40 -1.52 5.21 4.57
N HIS A 41 -2.16 4.25 5.23
CA HIS A 41 -3.23 3.45 4.66
C HIS A 41 -4.57 4.20 4.72
N ILE A 42 -5.14 4.50 3.55
CA ILE A 42 -6.52 5.01 3.33
C ILE A 42 -6.90 6.15 4.30
N LYS A 43 -5.94 7.00 4.65
CA LYS A 43 -6.09 8.05 5.66
C LYS A 43 -5.21 9.24 5.30
N ILE A 44 -5.71 10.44 5.56
CA ILE A 44 -4.83 11.63 5.63
C ILE A 44 -4.54 11.88 7.11
N GLU A 45 -3.26 11.79 7.48
CA GLU A 45 -2.83 12.06 8.85
C GLU A 45 -2.76 13.56 9.17
N SER A 46 -2.61 13.93 10.45
CA SER A 46 -2.31 15.32 10.80
C SER A 46 -1.02 15.84 10.15
N SER A 47 -0.95 17.13 9.80
CA SER A 47 0.27 17.76 9.24
C SER A 47 1.52 17.57 10.11
N ARG A 48 1.33 17.36 11.42
CA ARG A 48 2.41 17.10 12.38
C ARG A 48 3.13 15.79 12.08
N TRP A 49 2.40 14.74 11.68
CA TRP A 49 3.00 13.46 11.34
C TRP A 49 3.89 13.55 10.09
N TYR A 50 3.41 14.22 9.03
CA TYR A 50 4.23 14.46 7.83
C TYR A 50 5.45 15.33 8.15
N TYR A 51 5.30 16.37 8.98
CA TYR A 51 6.43 17.17 9.45
C TYR A 51 7.49 16.32 10.17
N HIS A 52 7.08 15.37 11.01
CA HIS A 52 8.04 14.47 11.66
C HIS A 52 8.64 13.46 10.68
N CYS A 53 7.88 12.97 9.70
CA CYS A 53 8.43 12.14 8.62
C CYS A 53 9.50 12.90 7.81
N ASP A 54 9.23 14.15 7.44
CA ASP A 54 10.16 15.04 6.75
C ASP A 54 11.46 15.21 7.54
N ARG A 55 11.35 15.62 8.81
CA ARG A 55 12.49 15.89 9.70
C ARG A 55 13.30 14.63 10.03
N LEU A 56 12.62 13.49 10.19
CA LEU A 56 13.27 12.23 10.52
C LEU A 56 13.72 11.47 9.28
N GLY A 57 13.45 11.94 8.06
CA GLY A 57 13.84 11.26 6.82
C GLY A 57 13.17 9.90 6.66
N MET A 58 11.87 9.83 6.96
CA MET A 58 11.02 8.67 6.67
C MET A 58 10.24 8.95 5.39
N LEU A 59 10.34 8.06 4.39
CA LEU A 59 9.57 8.21 3.16
C LEU A 59 8.09 7.88 3.42
N VAL A 60 7.20 8.49 2.67
CA VAL A 60 5.76 8.29 2.78
C VAL A 60 5.18 7.87 1.44
N TRP A 61 4.48 6.75 1.44
CA TRP A 61 3.46 6.42 0.45
C TRP A 61 2.12 6.88 0.99
N GLN A 62 1.49 7.82 0.29
CA GLN A 62 0.23 8.40 0.72
C GLN A 62 -0.92 7.80 -0.08
N ASP A 63 -1.79 7.05 0.58
CA ASP A 63 -3.01 6.56 -0.03
C ASP A 63 -4.09 7.64 -0.07
N ALA A 64 -4.85 7.73 -1.15
CA ALA A 64 -6.09 8.47 -1.16
C ALA A 64 -7.09 7.80 -0.21
N VAL A 65 -7.93 8.61 0.43
CA VAL A 65 -9.04 8.08 1.21
C VAL A 65 -10.06 7.51 0.24
N SER A 66 -10.23 6.20 0.27
CA SER A 66 -11.22 5.46 -0.52
C SER A 66 -12.29 4.89 0.40
N GLY A 67 -13.53 5.25 0.13
CA GLY A 67 -14.75 4.67 0.69
C GLY A 67 -15.54 3.95 -0.41
N GLY A 68 -16.71 3.39 -0.13
CA GLY A 68 -17.63 2.93 -1.18
C GLY A 68 -18.85 2.19 -0.66
N GLY A 69 -19.91 2.16 -1.46
CA GLY A 69 -21.19 1.48 -1.17
C GLY A 69 -22.19 2.34 -0.40
N VAL A 70 -23.49 2.04 -0.56
CA VAL A 70 -24.55 2.55 0.31
C VAL A 70 -24.30 1.92 1.69
N ASP A 71 -23.99 2.75 2.69
CA ASP A 71 -23.58 2.38 4.07
C ASP A 71 -22.11 1.97 4.28
N GLY A 72 -21.23 2.22 3.30
CA GLY A 72 -19.79 1.94 3.46
C GLY A 72 -19.41 0.46 3.31
N GLU A 73 -20.36 -0.39 2.91
CA GLU A 73 -20.12 -1.81 2.71
C GLU A 73 -19.68 -2.14 1.28
N TYR A 74 -18.52 -2.75 1.16
CA TYR A 74 -18.04 -3.35 -0.09
C TYR A 74 -18.55 -4.78 -0.24
N ASN A 75 -18.69 -5.24 -1.48
CA ASN A 75 -18.86 -6.66 -1.73
C ASN A 75 -17.55 -7.40 -1.41
N ALA A 76 -17.41 -7.91 -0.19
CA ALA A 76 -16.19 -8.59 0.29
C ALA A 76 -15.78 -9.80 -0.58
N TRP A 77 -16.71 -10.41 -1.33
CA TRP A 77 -16.35 -11.42 -2.32
C TRP A 77 -15.59 -10.81 -3.49
N ALA A 78 -16.07 -9.70 -4.04
CA ALA A 78 -15.42 -8.98 -5.12
C ALA A 78 -14.15 -8.25 -4.66
N THR A 79 -14.18 -7.55 -3.54
CA THR A 79 -13.06 -6.70 -3.12
C THR A 79 -11.97 -7.44 -2.38
N ASN A 80 -12.23 -8.53 -1.65
CA ASN A 80 -11.19 -9.19 -0.84
C ASN A 80 -11.04 -10.69 -1.15
N ARG A 81 -12.08 -11.50 -0.96
CA ARG A 81 -11.96 -12.97 -0.93
C ARG A 81 -11.55 -13.58 -2.28
N LYS A 82 -12.25 -13.22 -3.36
CA LYS A 82 -11.98 -13.75 -4.70
C LYS A 82 -10.58 -13.39 -5.21
N PRO A 83 -10.15 -12.12 -5.19
CA PRO A 83 -8.80 -11.78 -5.66
C PRO A 83 -7.72 -12.38 -4.76
N THR A 84 -7.92 -12.38 -3.44
CA THR A 84 -6.97 -13.00 -2.50
C THR A 84 -6.73 -14.48 -2.79
N LEU A 85 -7.79 -15.25 -3.03
CA LEU A 85 -7.70 -16.69 -3.27
C LEU A 85 -7.33 -17.04 -4.72
N ILE A 86 -7.77 -16.25 -5.70
CA ILE A 86 -7.73 -16.58 -7.12
C ILE A 86 -6.99 -15.49 -7.92
N ARG A 87 -5.66 -15.57 -7.95
CA ARG A 87 -4.77 -14.64 -8.70
C ARG A 87 -5.18 -14.44 -10.17
N SER A 88 -5.74 -15.46 -10.84
CA SER A 88 -6.14 -15.34 -12.25
C SER A 88 -7.26 -14.31 -12.49
N THR A 89 -7.85 -13.77 -11.43
CA THR A 89 -8.91 -12.75 -11.47
C THR A 89 -8.36 -11.31 -11.47
N TRP A 90 -7.12 -11.08 -11.02
CA TRP A 90 -6.58 -9.73 -10.80
C TRP A 90 -6.58 -8.84 -12.04
N ASN A 91 -6.39 -9.43 -13.23
CA ASN A 91 -6.25 -8.70 -14.50
C ASN A 91 -7.51 -8.79 -15.38
N LYS A 92 -8.62 -9.34 -14.87
CA LYS A 92 -9.85 -9.59 -15.65
C LYS A 92 -11.02 -8.73 -15.21
N PHE A 93 -10.78 -7.78 -14.32
CA PHE A 93 -11.80 -6.93 -13.74
C PHE A 93 -11.56 -5.50 -14.23
N ARG A 94 -12.43 -5.02 -15.11
CA ARG A 94 -12.43 -3.61 -15.53
C ARG A 94 -13.02 -2.76 -14.42
N ASP A 95 -12.69 -1.49 -14.37
CA ASP A 95 -13.25 -0.56 -13.41
C ASP A 95 -13.95 0.61 -14.10
N ASP A 96 -14.54 0.38 -15.29
CA ASP A 96 -15.18 1.40 -16.12
C ASP A 96 -16.59 0.97 -16.59
N THR A 97 -17.22 0.03 -15.85
CA THR A 97 -18.56 -0.49 -16.15
C THR A 97 -19.48 -0.35 -14.96
N ALA A 98 -20.77 -0.10 -15.21
CA ALA A 98 -21.77 0.07 -14.14
C ALA A 98 -21.87 -1.15 -13.20
N GLU A 99 -21.75 -2.36 -13.74
CA GLU A 99 -21.74 -3.60 -12.95
C GLU A 99 -20.55 -3.66 -12.00
N HIS A 100 -19.36 -3.31 -12.49
CA HIS A 100 -18.14 -3.34 -11.68
C HIS A 100 -18.07 -2.18 -10.69
N PHE A 101 -18.62 -1.02 -11.03
CA PHE A 101 -18.81 0.06 -10.06
C PHE A 101 -19.63 -0.42 -8.86
N ALA A 102 -20.76 -1.08 -9.07
CA ALA A 102 -21.55 -1.64 -7.99
C ALA A 102 -20.78 -2.70 -7.19
N ALA A 103 -20.05 -3.59 -7.87
CA ALA A 103 -19.27 -4.63 -7.21
C ALA A 103 -18.11 -4.07 -6.33
N LEU A 104 -17.56 -2.91 -6.69
CA LEU A 104 -16.44 -2.26 -6.00
C LEU A 104 -16.90 -1.16 -5.03
N GLY A 105 -18.20 -0.89 -4.93
CA GLY A 105 -18.75 0.17 -4.07
C GLY A 105 -18.62 1.59 -4.66
N ALA A 106 -18.43 1.70 -5.97
CA ALA A 106 -18.29 2.96 -6.68
C ALA A 106 -19.50 3.29 -7.57
N ASP A 107 -20.68 2.72 -7.35
CA ASP A 107 -21.88 2.91 -8.18
C ASP A 107 -22.51 4.30 -8.06
N ASP A 108 -22.38 4.96 -6.90
CA ASP A 108 -22.87 6.31 -6.70
C ASP A 108 -22.02 7.36 -7.48
N PRO A 109 -22.59 8.08 -8.46
CA PRO A 109 -21.89 9.16 -9.16
C PRO A 109 -21.46 10.32 -8.24
N ILE A 110 -22.15 10.55 -7.12
CA ILE A 110 -21.76 11.57 -6.13
C ILE A 110 -20.46 11.15 -5.45
N TYR A 111 -20.39 9.90 -4.98
CA TYR A 111 -19.14 9.33 -4.45
C TYR A 111 -17.97 9.50 -5.43
N ARG A 112 -18.13 9.09 -6.70
CA ARG A 112 -17.04 9.18 -7.69
C ARG A 112 -16.55 10.62 -7.89
N ARG A 113 -17.49 11.57 -7.95
CA ARG A 113 -17.19 13.00 -8.07
C ARG A 113 -16.46 13.52 -6.84
N ASP A 114 -16.95 13.19 -5.65
CA ASP A 114 -16.44 13.73 -4.40
C ASP A 114 -15.08 13.11 -4.05
N TRP A 115 -14.89 11.81 -4.28
CA TRP A 115 -13.59 11.14 -4.23
C TRP A 115 -12.58 11.83 -5.15
N SER A 116 -12.95 12.10 -6.40
CA SER A 116 -12.04 12.76 -7.37
C SER A 116 -11.59 14.14 -6.87
N ARG A 117 -12.53 14.94 -6.34
CA ARG A 117 -12.23 16.26 -5.77
C ARG A 117 -11.35 16.17 -4.52
N MET A 118 -11.61 15.18 -3.66
CA MET A 118 -10.83 14.96 -2.44
C MET A 118 -9.42 14.47 -2.75
N CYS A 119 -9.26 13.63 -3.77
CA CYS A 119 -7.96 13.18 -4.26
C CYS A 119 -7.12 14.36 -4.77
N ASP A 120 -7.71 15.22 -5.60
CA ASP A 120 -7.04 16.45 -6.09
C ASP A 120 -6.65 17.37 -4.91
N ALA A 121 -7.57 17.57 -3.96
CA ALA A 121 -7.32 18.39 -2.78
C ALA A 121 -6.22 17.80 -1.88
N MET A 122 -6.16 16.47 -1.73
CA MET A 122 -5.09 15.77 -1.00
C MET A 122 -3.73 16.08 -1.61
N VAL A 123 -3.57 15.93 -2.92
CA VAL A 123 -2.30 16.19 -3.62
C VAL A 123 -1.87 17.65 -3.47
N HIS A 124 -2.80 18.59 -3.59
CA HIS A 124 -2.51 20.00 -3.37
C HIS A 124 -2.10 20.32 -1.93
N MET A 125 -2.84 19.79 -0.95
CA MET A 125 -2.59 20.05 0.46
C MET A 125 -1.26 19.44 0.92
N LEU A 126 -0.92 18.25 0.43
CA LEU A 126 0.22 17.49 0.90
C LEU A 126 1.48 17.64 0.03
N GLY A 127 1.38 18.25 -1.16
CA GLY A 127 2.48 18.34 -2.13
C GLY A 127 3.73 19.07 -1.63
N GLY A 128 3.62 19.86 -0.56
CA GLY A 128 4.75 20.53 0.11
C GLY A 128 5.64 19.63 0.97
N HIS A 129 5.20 18.39 1.27
CA HIS A 129 5.97 17.46 2.09
C HIS A 129 6.99 16.67 1.24
N PRO A 130 8.30 16.84 1.46
CA PRO A 130 9.32 16.08 0.74
C PRO A 130 9.37 14.59 1.12
N SER A 131 8.85 14.21 2.29
CA SER A 131 8.74 12.79 2.68
C SER A 131 7.80 12.02 1.77
N ILE A 132 6.75 12.65 1.24
CA ILE A 132 5.81 11.99 0.32
C ILE A 132 6.50 11.76 -1.01
N VAL A 133 6.65 10.48 -1.37
CA VAL A 133 7.33 10.06 -2.59
C VAL A 133 6.44 9.28 -3.55
N THR A 134 5.21 8.95 -3.17
CA THR A 134 4.28 8.20 -4.03
C THR A 134 2.85 8.46 -3.60
N TRP A 135 1.96 8.52 -4.59
CA TRP A 135 0.51 8.59 -4.40
C TRP A 135 -0.10 7.22 -4.73
N THR A 136 -0.81 6.61 -3.78
CA THR A 136 -1.65 5.43 -4.05
C THR A 136 -3.09 5.88 -4.23
N LEU A 137 -3.74 5.52 -5.33
CA LEU A 137 -5.10 6.00 -5.60
C LEU A 137 -6.17 5.06 -5.03
N PHE A 138 -6.08 3.77 -5.35
CA PHE A 138 -7.05 2.78 -4.89
C PHE A 138 -6.33 1.62 -4.21
N ASN A 139 -6.91 1.14 -3.10
CA ASN A 139 -6.46 -0.03 -2.39
C ASN A 139 -7.47 -1.17 -2.56
N GLU A 140 -7.03 -2.36 -2.99
CA GLU A 140 -7.86 -3.57 -3.02
C GLU A 140 -9.19 -3.45 -3.80
N GLY A 141 -9.27 -2.50 -4.74
CA GLY A 141 -10.49 -2.20 -5.46
C GLY A 141 -11.58 -1.52 -4.63
N TRP A 142 -11.28 -1.06 -3.41
CA TRP A 142 -12.25 -0.39 -2.55
C TRP A 142 -12.63 0.95 -3.14
N GLY A 143 -13.90 1.07 -3.58
CA GLY A 143 -14.38 2.26 -4.27
C GLY A 143 -13.65 2.56 -5.57
N GLN A 144 -13.02 1.57 -6.19
CA GLN A 144 -12.24 1.79 -7.41
C GLN A 144 -13.16 2.05 -8.62
N PHE A 145 -12.84 3.11 -9.36
CA PHE A 145 -13.45 3.46 -10.65
C PHE A 145 -12.45 4.22 -11.51
N ASP A 146 -12.51 4.01 -12.81
CA ASP A 146 -11.78 4.76 -13.84
C ASP A 146 -10.32 5.06 -13.44
N ALA A 147 -9.58 4.06 -12.92
CA ALA A 147 -8.28 4.30 -12.29
C ALA A 147 -7.24 4.89 -13.25
N CYS A 148 -7.33 4.57 -14.55
CA CYS A 148 -6.52 5.21 -15.58
C CYS A 148 -6.74 6.72 -15.64
N ASP A 149 -8.00 7.16 -15.61
CA ASP A 149 -8.35 8.59 -15.71
C ASP A 149 -7.95 9.32 -14.43
N ALA A 150 -8.08 8.68 -13.26
CA ALA A 150 -7.55 9.20 -12.01
C ALA A 150 -6.02 9.35 -12.05
N ALA A 151 -5.30 8.35 -12.56
CA ALA A 151 -3.85 8.41 -12.70
C ALA A 151 -3.39 9.52 -13.67
N GLU A 152 -4.08 9.72 -14.80
CA GLU A 152 -3.80 10.86 -15.70
C GLU A 152 -3.98 12.21 -15.00
N ARG A 153 -5.08 12.35 -14.25
CA ARG A 153 -5.42 13.58 -13.53
C ARG A 153 -4.37 13.92 -12.49
N ILE A 154 -4.01 12.95 -11.64
CA ILE A 154 -3.00 13.15 -10.60
C ILE A 154 -1.61 13.36 -11.20
N HIS A 155 -1.25 12.68 -12.29
CA HIS A 155 0.02 12.92 -12.98
C HIS A 155 0.10 14.34 -13.57
N ALA A 156 -1.01 14.88 -14.07
CA ALA A 156 -1.06 16.26 -14.54
C ALA A 156 -0.94 17.28 -13.39
N LEU A 157 -1.45 16.96 -12.19
CA LEU A 157 -1.35 17.80 -11.00
C LEU A 157 0.04 17.74 -10.35
N ASP A 158 0.63 16.55 -10.26
CA ASP A 158 1.96 16.32 -9.71
C ASP A 158 2.75 15.34 -10.60
N PRO A 159 3.47 15.84 -11.62
CA PRO A 159 4.27 15.00 -12.51
C PRO A 159 5.59 14.54 -11.88
N THR A 160 5.87 14.93 -10.63
CA THR A 160 7.17 14.70 -9.98
C THR A 160 7.19 13.44 -9.12
N ARG A 161 6.03 12.95 -8.70
CA ARG A 161 5.90 11.76 -7.84
C ARG A 161 5.22 10.63 -8.62
N PRO A 162 5.75 9.39 -8.51
CA PRO A 162 5.13 8.24 -9.13
C PRO A 162 3.77 7.89 -8.49
N ILE A 163 2.92 7.23 -9.26
CA ILE A 163 1.54 6.90 -8.89
C ILE A 163 1.33 5.39 -8.88
N ASP A 164 0.94 4.84 -7.73
CA ASP A 164 0.37 3.50 -7.63
C ASP A 164 -1.15 3.59 -7.84
N ALA A 165 -1.60 3.40 -9.08
CA ALA A 165 -2.99 3.63 -9.44
C ALA A 165 -3.95 2.64 -8.74
N THR A 166 -3.52 1.40 -8.56
CA THR A 166 -4.34 0.31 -8.02
C THR A 166 -3.44 -0.64 -7.24
N SER A 167 -3.38 -0.47 -5.93
CA SER A 167 -2.61 -1.36 -5.05
C SER A 167 -3.36 -2.67 -4.84
N GLY A 168 -2.65 -3.79 -5.01
CA GLY A 168 -3.16 -5.12 -4.71
C GLY A 168 -3.66 -5.89 -5.93
N TRP A 169 -4.86 -5.55 -6.41
CA TRP A 169 -5.50 -6.22 -7.54
C TRP A 169 -6.36 -5.26 -8.36
N TYR A 170 -6.92 -5.76 -9.45
CA TYR A 170 -7.71 -4.99 -10.43
C TYR A 170 -6.90 -3.90 -11.12
N ASP A 171 -5.63 -4.22 -11.39
CA ASP A 171 -4.72 -3.40 -12.18
C ASP A 171 -5.28 -3.10 -13.57
N GLN A 172 -5.39 -1.80 -13.85
CA GLN A 172 -5.82 -1.28 -15.14
C GLN A 172 -4.63 -0.99 -16.07
N ARG A 173 -3.39 -1.31 -15.67
CA ARG A 173 -2.16 -1.09 -16.44
C ARG A 173 -1.82 0.38 -16.68
N CYS A 174 -2.24 1.24 -15.77
CA CYS A 174 -1.84 2.63 -15.68
C CYS A 174 -0.94 2.84 -14.46
N GLY A 175 -0.50 4.07 -14.23
CA GLY A 175 0.42 4.39 -13.14
C GLY A 175 1.82 3.85 -13.36
N ASP A 176 2.70 4.12 -12.40
CA ASP A 176 4.12 3.77 -12.47
C ASP A 176 4.43 2.40 -11.86
N PHE A 177 3.50 1.84 -11.10
CA PHE A 177 3.68 0.59 -10.36
C PHE A 177 2.86 -0.56 -10.92
N HIS A 178 3.44 -1.76 -10.89
CA HIS A 178 2.72 -3.03 -10.92
C HIS A 178 2.71 -3.55 -9.48
N SER A 179 1.57 -3.34 -8.82
CA SER A 179 1.42 -3.39 -7.38
C SER A 179 0.57 -4.59 -6.95
N VAL A 180 1.04 -5.38 -5.97
CA VAL A 180 0.37 -6.63 -5.56
C VAL A 180 0.33 -6.84 -4.06
N HIS A 181 -0.78 -7.41 -3.59
CA HIS A 181 -0.96 -7.86 -2.21
C HIS A 181 -0.78 -9.38 -2.18
N ASN A 182 0.01 -9.89 -1.23
CA ASN A 182 0.23 -11.33 -1.11
C ASN A 182 0.41 -11.79 0.34
N TYR A 183 -0.64 -12.42 0.87
CA TYR A 183 -0.68 -12.92 2.25
C TYR A 183 -0.56 -14.46 2.36
N PHE A 184 -0.65 -15.21 1.24
CA PHE A 184 -0.84 -16.67 1.27
C PHE A 184 0.18 -17.47 0.45
N ARG A 185 0.87 -16.82 -0.48
CA ARG A 185 1.69 -17.50 -1.49
C ARG A 185 3.15 -17.11 -1.30
N PRO A 186 4.11 -17.97 -1.70
CA PRO A 186 5.51 -17.58 -1.79
C PRO A 186 5.66 -16.24 -2.53
N LEU A 187 6.50 -15.36 -2.00
CA LEU A 187 6.73 -14.05 -2.61
C LEU A 187 7.49 -14.20 -3.92
N GLU A 188 6.97 -13.59 -4.98
CA GLU A 188 7.53 -13.69 -6.32
C GLU A 188 7.35 -12.39 -7.09
N ILE A 189 8.13 -12.21 -8.16
CA ILE A 189 7.97 -11.09 -9.10
C ILE A 189 7.12 -11.54 -10.29
N TYR A 190 6.04 -10.82 -10.54
CA TYR A 190 5.17 -11.10 -11.67
C TYR A 190 5.51 -10.22 -12.87
N PRO A 191 5.57 -10.80 -14.08
CA PRO A 191 5.87 -10.01 -15.27
C PRO A 191 4.64 -9.22 -15.71
N ASP A 192 4.88 -7.98 -16.12
CA ASP A 192 3.93 -7.04 -16.69
C ASP A 192 4.09 -6.98 -18.22
N LYS A 193 3.40 -7.89 -18.92
CA LYS A 193 3.65 -8.16 -20.36
C LYS A 193 2.62 -7.58 -21.31
N ALA A 194 1.43 -7.19 -20.85
CA ALA A 194 0.40 -6.67 -21.74
C ALA A 194 0.48 -5.13 -21.85
N PRO A 195 -0.14 -4.54 -22.88
CA PRO A 195 0.01 -3.12 -23.19
C PRO A 195 -0.38 -2.23 -22.02
N LEU A 196 0.46 -1.24 -21.72
CA LEU A 196 0.18 -0.20 -20.75
C LEU A 196 -0.85 0.80 -21.29
N ARG A 197 -1.47 1.56 -20.38
CA ARG A 197 -2.45 2.62 -20.66
C ARG A 197 -1.98 3.95 -20.06
N GLY A 198 -2.47 5.04 -20.62
CA GLY A 198 -2.16 6.38 -20.12
C GLY A 198 -0.73 6.86 -20.40
N TYR A 199 -0.25 7.81 -19.60
CA TYR A 199 1.04 8.48 -19.74
C TYR A 199 2.21 7.49 -19.70
N VAL A 200 2.10 6.42 -18.92
CA VAL A 200 3.13 5.39 -18.81
C VAL A 200 3.29 4.60 -20.11
N ALA A 201 2.22 4.43 -20.90
CA ALA A 201 2.30 3.81 -22.22
C ALA A 201 3.07 4.69 -23.22
N GLU A 202 2.85 6.00 -23.17
CA GLU A 202 3.60 6.97 -23.99
C GLU A 202 5.07 7.04 -23.56
N PHE A 203 5.33 7.01 -22.25
CA PHE A 203 6.67 6.90 -21.70
C PHE A 203 7.39 5.64 -22.22
N GLU A 204 6.74 4.47 -22.15
CA GLU A 204 7.30 3.21 -22.63
C GLU A 204 7.63 3.28 -24.14
N LYS A 205 6.69 3.79 -24.96
CA LYS A 205 6.89 3.94 -26.42
C LYS A 205 8.12 4.81 -26.74
N ARG A 206 8.29 5.93 -26.04
CA ARG A 206 9.44 6.85 -26.20
C ARG A 206 10.75 6.18 -25.78
N HIS A 207 10.78 5.54 -24.61
CA HIS A 207 12.00 4.96 -24.05
C HIS A 207 12.42 3.64 -24.71
N ARG A 208 11.48 2.86 -25.25
CA ARG A 208 11.77 1.65 -26.03
C ARG A 208 12.57 1.97 -27.29
N ARG A 209 12.36 3.14 -27.91
CA ARG A 209 13.17 3.62 -29.05
C ARG A 209 14.61 3.91 -28.63
N ASN A 210 14.80 4.54 -27.46
CA ASN A 210 16.12 4.89 -26.94
C ASN A 210 16.93 3.68 -26.45
N ARG A 211 16.28 2.68 -25.84
CA ARG A 211 16.95 1.42 -25.40
C ARG A 211 17.56 0.60 -26.54
N ARG A 212 17.06 0.74 -27.78
CA ARG A 212 17.64 0.07 -28.95
C ARG A 212 18.92 0.75 -29.46
N ALA A 213 19.14 2.01 -29.09
CA ALA A 213 20.25 2.81 -29.61
C ALA A 213 21.50 2.80 -28.71
N ALA A 214 21.38 2.35 -27.46
CA ALA A 214 22.48 2.39 -26.50
C ALA A 214 22.63 1.06 -25.75
N ASN A 215 23.87 0.55 -25.68
CA ASN A 215 24.28 -0.68 -24.98
C ASN A 215 24.16 -0.55 -23.45
N TYR A 216 23.00 -0.14 -22.92
CA TYR A 216 22.78 -0.04 -21.48
C TYR A 216 22.52 -1.41 -20.88
N THR A 217 23.13 -1.67 -19.72
CA THR A 217 22.75 -2.77 -18.83
C THR A 217 21.27 -2.64 -18.50
N VAL A 218 20.47 -3.61 -18.95
CA VAL A 218 19.04 -3.68 -18.63
C VAL A 218 18.91 -3.95 -17.13
N LEU A 219 18.45 -2.95 -16.36
CA LEU A 219 18.16 -3.10 -14.94
C LEU A 219 17.24 -4.31 -14.72
N PRO A 220 17.39 -5.09 -13.64
CA PRO A 220 16.57 -6.28 -13.39
C PRO A 220 15.05 -6.02 -13.50
N VAL A 221 14.57 -4.85 -13.04
CA VAL A 221 13.17 -4.39 -13.20
C VAL A 221 12.68 -4.46 -14.65
N ALA A 222 13.52 -4.03 -15.60
CA ALA A 222 13.17 -4.00 -17.02
C ALA A 222 13.05 -5.40 -17.66
N ARG A 223 13.46 -6.47 -16.95
CA ARG A 223 13.18 -7.86 -17.36
C ARG A 223 11.72 -8.25 -17.12
N HIS A 224 11.03 -7.54 -16.24
CA HIS A 224 9.69 -7.86 -15.79
C HIS A 224 8.63 -6.89 -16.33
N GLY A 225 8.99 -5.69 -16.79
CA GLY A 225 8.05 -4.73 -17.36
C GLY A 225 8.66 -3.35 -17.44
N ALA A 226 7.88 -2.35 -17.88
CA ALA A 226 8.31 -0.95 -17.82
C ALA A 226 8.01 -0.31 -16.46
N ARG A 227 6.93 -0.73 -15.79
CA ARG A 227 6.52 -0.30 -14.44
C ARG A 227 7.36 -0.95 -13.35
N ALA A 228 7.50 -0.27 -12.21
CA ALA A 228 8.18 -0.80 -11.04
C ALA A 228 7.31 -1.88 -10.37
N PHE A 229 7.84 -3.09 -10.18
CA PHE A 229 7.13 -4.14 -9.46
C PHE A 229 7.31 -3.98 -7.95
N VAL A 230 6.20 -3.96 -7.22
CA VAL A 230 6.17 -3.81 -5.76
C VAL A 230 5.22 -4.83 -5.13
N ILE A 231 5.60 -5.35 -3.97
CA ILE A 231 4.70 -6.12 -3.11
C ILE A 231 4.14 -5.11 -2.10
N SER A 232 3.08 -4.43 -2.49
CA SER A 232 2.57 -3.25 -1.79
C SER A 232 1.83 -3.56 -0.50
N GLU A 233 1.51 -4.84 -0.25
CA GLU A 233 1.20 -5.42 1.06
C GLU A 233 1.55 -6.91 1.11
N PHE A 234 2.10 -7.36 2.24
CA PHE A 234 2.27 -8.78 2.57
C PHE A 234 2.50 -8.94 4.07
N GLY A 235 2.50 -10.19 4.52
CA GLY A 235 2.72 -10.53 5.93
C GLY A 235 1.40 -10.92 6.58
N GLY A 236 0.93 -10.10 7.52
CA GLY A 236 -0.31 -10.39 8.24
C GLY A 236 -0.22 -11.56 9.21
N LEU A 237 0.98 -11.83 9.71
CA LEU A 237 1.23 -12.81 10.76
C LEU A 237 0.79 -12.19 12.08
N ALA A 238 -0.17 -12.81 12.76
CA ALA A 238 -0.75 -12.32 14.00
C ALA A 238 -0.17 -13.02 15.23
N GLN A 239 -0.01 -12.22 16.29
CA GLN A 239 0.37 -12.71 17.61
C GLN A 239 -0.32 -11.84 18.66
N LEU A 240 -1.13 -12.49 19.50
CA LEU A 240 -1.85 -11.87 20.59
C LEU A 240 -0.92 -11.70 21.80
N VAL A 241 -0.73 -10.46 22.24
CA VAL A 241 -0.11 -10.17 23.54
C VAL A 241 -1.23 -9.88 24.55
N PRO A 242 -1.42 -10.71 25.59
CA PRO A 242 -2.43 -10.47 26.61
C PRO A 242 -2.29 -9.07 27.23
N GLU A 243 -3.42 -8.46 27.59
CA GLU A 243 -3.50 -7.10 28.19
C GLU A 243 -3.08 -5.93 27.28
N HIS A 244 -2.60 -6.23 26.07
CA HIS A 244 -2.14 -5.23 25.09
C HIS A 244 -2.91 -5.26 23.76
N ALA A 245 -3.99 -6.03 23.71
CA ALA A 245 -4.89 -6.15 22.57
C ALA A 245 -6.30 -5.68 22.95
N GLU A 246 -7.03 -5.11 21.99
CA GLU A 246 -8.43 -4.72 22.16
C GLU A 246 -9.34 -5.96 22.31
N VAL A 247 -8.93 -7.07 21.70
CA VAL A 247 -9.69 -8.33 21.65
C VAL A 247 -9.05 -9.44 22.47
N SER A 248 -9.87 -10.42 22.85
CA SER A 248 -9.44 -11.62 23.60
C SER A 248 -9.02 -12.80 22.72
N ARG A 249 -9.14 -12.68 21.38
CA ARG A 249 -8.76 -13.71 20.41
C ARG A 249 -8.04 -13.07 19.24
N ALA A 250 -7.04 -13.76 18.70
CA ALA A 250 -6.30 -13.28 17.54
C ALA A 250 -7.12 -13.43 16.26
N TYR A 251 -6.97 -12.46 15.37
CA TYR A 251 -7.32 -12.57 13.96
C TYR A 251 -6.11 -12.19 13.11
N GLY A 252 -5.76 -13.02 12.13
CA GLY A 252 -4.68 -12.79 11.17
C GLY A 252 -4.47 -13.96 10.21
N TYR A 253 -3.60 -13.78 9.22
CA TYR A 253 -3.36 -14.76 8.16
C TYR A 253 -2.42 -15.90 8.58
N GLY A 254 -1.76 -15.77 9.74
CA GLY A 254 -1.05 -16.84 10.43
C GLY A 254 -0.93 -16.54 11.93
N GLU A 255 -1.43 -17.40 12.79
CA GLU A 255 -1.45 -17.20 14.25
C GLU A 255 -0.28 -17.90 14.93
N TYR A 256 0.33 -17.24 15.90
CA TYR A 256 1.47 -17.75 16.66
C TYR A 256 1.19 -17.60 18.16
N ASP A 257 1.39 -18.68 18.91
CA ASP A 257 1.27 -18.67 20.37
C ASP A 257 2.48 -17.98 21.05
N SER A 258 3.65 -18.08 20.42
CA SER A 258 4.92 -17.54 20.93
C SER A 258 5.34 -16.29 20.16
N ILE A 259 5.69 -15.23 20.90
CA ILE A 259 6.26 -14.01 20.34
C ILE A 259 7.61 -14.26 19.65
N ASP A 260 8.38 -15.25 20.09
CA ASP A 260 9.67 -15.59 19.50
C ASP A 260 9.51 -16.31 18.16
N ASP A 261 8.54 -17.24 18.08
CA ASP A 261 8.21 -17.94 16.83
C ASP A 261 7.61 -16.97 15.81
N TRP A 262 6.71 -16.09 16.28
CA TRP A 262 6.19 -15.00 15.46
C TRP A 262 7.32 -14.11 14.93
N ARG A 263 8.25 -13.69 15.80
CA ARG A 263 9.38 -12.83 15.41
C ARG A 263 10.28 -13.51 14.39
N ALA A 264 10.54 -14.81 14.56
CA ALA A 264 11.29 -15.59 13.58
C ALA A 264 10.57 -15.65 12.23
N ALA A 265 9.25 -15.83 12.22
CA ALA A 265 8.44 -15.85 11.02
C ALA A 265 8.41 -14.49 10.30
N VAL A 266 8.21 -13.38 11.04
CA VAL A 266 8.28 -12.02 10.48
C VAL A 266 9.65 -11.75 9.86
N ARG A 267 10.75 -12.08 10.55
CA ARG A 267 12.11 -11.92 10.03
C ARG A 267 12.32 -12.74 8.75
N SER A 268 11.80 -13.97 8.69
CA SER A 268 11.84 -14.84 7.52
C SER A 268 11.07 -14.26 6.33
N ALA A 269 9.87 -13.72 6.56
CA ALA A 269 9.06 -13.08 5.53
C ALA A 269 9.75 -11.83 4.96
N LEU A 270 10.28 -10.95 5.82
CA LEU A 270 11.04 -9.77 5.42
C LEU A 270 12.31 -10.12 4.64
N ALA A 271 13.04 -11.16 5.07
CA ALA A 271 14.23 -11.64 4.37
C ALA A 271 13.88 -12.20 2.98
N SER A 272 12.76 -12.92 2.87
CA SER A 272 12.27 -13.46 1.60
C SER A 272 11.90 -12.34 0.61
N ALA A 273 11.24 -11.27 1.09
CA ALA A 273 10.95 -10.10 0.28
C ALA A 273 12.25 -9.40 -0.17
N ALA A 274 13.18 -9.16 0.76
CA ALA A 274 14.46 -8.52 0.46
C ALA A 274 15.30 -9.32 -0.56
N ALA A 275 15.27 -10.65 -0.49
CA ALA A 275 15.98 -11.52 -1.44
C ALA A 275 15.48 -11.39 -2.89
N LEU A 276 14.29 -10.83 -3.13
CA LEU A 276 13.78 -10.58 -4.48
C LEU A 276 14.36 -9.31 -5.12
N GLU A 277 15.10 -8.47 -4.39
CA GLU A 277 15.73 -7.25 -4.93
C GLU A 277 16.62 -7.57 -6.13
N VAL A 278 17.44 -8.63 -6.04
CA VAL A 278 18.33 -9.07 -7.13
C VAL A 278 17.57 -9.51 -8.39
N ARG A 279 16.28 -9.84 -8.23
CA ARG A 279 15.38 -10.19 -9.33
C ARG A 279 14.58 -8.98 -9.84
N GLY A 280 14.72 -7.81 -9.23
CA GLY A 280 14.08 -6.57 -9.67
C GLY A 280 12.85 -6.16 -8.87
N LEU A 281 12.69 -6.61 -7.62
CA LEU A 281 11.69 -6.05 -6.72
C LEU A 281 12.10 -4.61 -6.37
N ALA A 282 11.23 -3.64 -6.66
CA ALA A 282 11.51 -2.22 -6.38
C ALA A 282 11.26 -1.84 -4.92
N GLY A 283 10.32 -2.52 -4.27
CA GLY A 283 10.04 -2.36 -2.85
C GLY A 283 8.95 -3.28 -2.36
N TYR A 284 8.75 -3.25 -1.04
CA TYR A 284 7.71 -4.01 -0.36
C TYR A 284 7.11 -3.19 0.78
N VAL A 285 5.91 -3.54 1.22
CA VAL A 285 5.27 -3.00 2.43
C VAL A 285 4.80 -4.15 3.31
N TYR A 286 5.36 -4.25 4.51
CA TYR A 286 4.93 -5.24 5.49
C TYR A 286 3.72 -4.72 6.29
N THR A 287 2.69 -5.53 6.48
CA THR A 287 1.53 -5.21 7.32
C THR A 287 1.79 -5.73 8.74
N GLN A 288 1.96 -4.91 9.78
CA GLN A 288 1.84 -3.43 9.85
C GLN A 288 2.59 -2.80 11.06
N VAL A 289 2.56 -1.46 11.25
CA VAL A 289 3.27 -0.75 12.35
C VAL A 289 2.83 -1.23 13.73
N SER A 290 1.52 -1.20 14.00
CA SER A 290 0.92 -1.61 15.27
C SER A 290 -0.27 -2.51 15.03
N ASP A 291 -0.70 -3.23 16.05
CA ASP A 291 -2.02 -3.85 16.03
C ASP A 291 -3.10 -2.78 15.87
N VAL A 292 -4.22 -3.16 15.26
CA VAL A 292 -5.37 -2.28 15.01
C VAL A 292 -6.63 -3.08 15.29
N GLU A 293 -7.30 -2.79 16.41
CA GLU A 293 -8.54 -3.45 16.81
C GLU A 293 -8.42 -5.00 16.76
N GLU A 294 -9.05 -5.65 15.78
CA GLU A 294 -9.01 -7.11 15.61
C GLU A 294 -7.74 -7.61 14.87
N GLU A 295 -7.03 -6.73 14.15
CA GLU A 295 -5.83 -7.06 13.40
C GLU A 295 -4.58 -7.07 14.30
N LEU A 296 -4.13 -8.27 14.69
CA LEU A 296 -3.03 -8.44 15.65
C LEU A 296 -1.66 -8.72 15.00
N ASN A 297 -1.47 -8.23 13.78
CA ASN A 297 -0.30 -8.46 12.93
C ASN A 297 0.70 -7.29 12.92
N GLY A 298 0.55 -6.34 13.85
CA GLY A 298 1.46 -5.22 14.03
C GLY A 298 2.86 -5.62 14.50
N LEU A 299 3.85 -4.75 14.28
CA LEU A 299 5.17 -4.88 14.88
C LEU A 299 5.20 -4.39 16.33
N LEU A 300 4.26 -3.51 16.68
CA LEU A 300 3.97 -3.01 18.01
C LEU A 300 2.57 -3.48 18.44
N THR A 301 2.32 -3.57 19.75
CA THR A 301 0.96 -3.77 20.26
C THR A 301 0.09 -2.53 20.03
N TYR A 302 -1.24 -2.68 20.17
CA TYR A 302 -2.19 -1.59 19.90
C TYR A 302 -1.90 -0.34 20.74
N ASP A 303 -1.49 -0.53 22.00
CA ASP A 303 -1.12 0.54 22.93
C ASP A 303 0.35 1.01 22.83
N ARG A 304 1.12 0.45 21.89
CA ARG A 304 2.56 0.69 21.69
C ARG A 304 3.42 0.42 22.93
N ARG A 305 2.92 -0.30 23.94
CA ARG A 305 3.68 -0.61 25.15
C ARG A 305 4.65 -1.77 24.95
N VAL A 306 4.34 -2.69 24.02
CA VAL A 306 5.20 -3.82 23.69
C VAL A 306 5.63 -3.73 22.23
N ASN A 307 6.94 -3.74 22.00
CA ASN A 307 7.50 -3.92 20.67
C ASN A 307 7.69 -5.43 20.43
N LYS A 308 6.82 -6.01 19.59
CA LYS A 308 6.83 -7.46 19.34
C LYS A 308 8.05 -7.88 18.51
N PHE A 309 8.53 -6.98 17.65
CA PHE A 309 9.59 -7.23 16.70
C PHE A 309 11.01 -7.17 17.30
N VAL A 310 11.20 -6.42 18.39
CA VAL A 310 12.47 -6.30 19.10
C VAL A 310 12.55 -7.31 20.23
N GLY A 311 13.53 -8.19 20.14
CA GLY A 311 13.86 -9.27 21.07
C GLY A 311 14.99 -10.12 20.53
#